data_AF-A0A7Y9L4H1-F1
#
_entry.id   AF-A0A7Y9L4H1-F1
#
_cell.length_a   1.000
_cell.length_b   1.000
_cell.length_c   1.000
_cell.angle_alpha   90.00
_cell.angle_beta   90.00
_cell.angle_gamma   90.00
#
_symmetry.space_group_name_H-M   'P 1'
#
loop_
_entity.id
_entity.type
_entity.pdbx_description
1 polymer ?
#
loop_
_entity_poly.entity_id
_entity_poly.type
_entity_poly.pdbx_seq_one_letter_code
_entity_poly.pdbx_strand_id
1 'polypeptide(L)' 'MNIPFTISGLRKAGLTQTQIGDAIGLRQSSVSDMETGRAGIRNPSARVVLGLIDLANKHGVPVDPPAKQPA' A
#
# COMPACT_ATOMS: atom_id res chain seq x y z
N MET A 1 -3.67 6.31 6.72
CA MET A 1 -3.21 5.43 5.64
C MET A 1 -4.17 4.27 5.50
N ASN A 2 -4.68 4.12 4.29
CA ASN A 2 -5.44 2.98 3.83
C ASN A 2 -4.49 2.09 3.00
N ILE A 3 -4.06 0.96 3.57
CA ILE A 3 -3.09 0.05 2.94
C ILE A 3 -3.60 -0.51 1.60
N PRO A 4 -4.81 -1.07 1.50
CA PRO A 4 -5.37 -1.52 0.22
C PRO A 4 -5.35 -0.43 -0.86
N PHE A 5 -5.81 0.78 -0.50
CA PHE A 5 -5.82 1.93 -1.40
C PHE A 5 -4.41 2.31 -1.86
N THR A 6 -3.45 2.36 -0.94
CA THR A 6 -2.07 2.73 -1.24
C THR A 6 -1.42 1.72 -2.19
N ILE A 7 -1.55 0.42 -1.91
CA ILE A 7 -1.00 -0.64 -2.76
C ILE A 7 -1.64 -0.58 -4.15
N SER A 8 -2.96 -0.42 -4.23
CA SER A 8 -3.67 -0.27 -5.51
C SER A 8 -3.19 0.98 -6.28
N GLY A 9 -2.94 2.09 -5.60
CA GLY A 9 -2.37 3.31 -6.19
C GLY A 9 -0.97 3.09 -6.76
N LEU A 10 -0.09 2.41 -6.01
CA LEU A 10 1.25 2.05 -6.46
C LEU A 10 1.22 1.09 -7.67
N ARG A 11 0.27 0.16 -7.70
CA ARG A 11 0.04 -0.72 -8.86
C ARG A 11 -0.36 0.08 -10.10
N LYS A 12 -1.24 1.08 -9.95
CA LYS A 12 -1.64 1.99 -11.03
C LYS A 12 -0.50 2.90 -11.50
N ALA A 13 0.46 3.21 -10.61
CA ALA A 13 1.69 3.90 -10.96
C ALA A 13 2.73 3.00 -11.68
N GLY A 14 2.41 1.72 -11.91
CA GLY A 14 3.21 0.79 -12.72
C GLY A 14 4.05 -0.21 -11.92
N LEU A 15 4.00 -0.20 -10.59
CA LEU A 15 4.75 -1.18 -9.79
C LEU A 15 4.06 -2.54 -9.80
N THR A 16 4.85 -3.60 -9.69
CA THR A 16 4.37 -4.95 -9.40
C THR A 16 4.24 -5.17 -7.90
N GLN A 17 3.37 -6.10 -7.48
CA GLN A 17 3.27 -6.49 -6.07
C GLN A 17 4.61 -7.04 -5.53
N THR A 18 5.42 -7.66 -6.39
CA THR A 18 6.78 -8.10 -6.06
C THR A 18 7.68 -6.91 -5.73
N GLN A 19 7.75 -5.89 -6.61
CA GLN A 19 8.54 -4.69 -6.36
C GLN A 19 8.10 -3.93 -5.11
N ILE A 20 6.78 -3.86 -4.85
CA ILE A 20 6.25 -3.28 -3.61
C ILE A 20 6.72 -4.09 -2.40
N GLY A 21 6.65 -5.42 -2.48
CA GLY A 21 7.11 -6.34 -1.45
C GLY A 21 8.59 -6.16 -1.15
N ASP A 22 9.44 -6.16 -2.18
CA ASP A 22 10.88 -5.96 -2.05
C ASP A 22 11.21 -4.62 -1.37
N ALA A 23 10.47 -3.56 -1.71
CA ALA A 23 10.66 -2.23 -1.11
C ALA A 23 10.32 -2.18 0.40
N ILE A 24 9.34 -2.96 0.85
CA ILE A 24 8.89 -2.96 2.26
C ILE A 24 9.34 -4.20 3.05
N GLY A 25 10.11 -5.11 2.42
CA GLY A 25 10.63 -6.33 3.02
C GLY A 25 9.58 -7.42 3.22
N LEU A 26 8.58 -7.50 2.34
CA LEU A 26 7.52 -8.52 2.36
C LEU A 26 7.53 -9.36 1.08
N ARG A 27 6.94 -10.56 1.17
CA ARG A 27 6.69 -11.39 -0.01
C ARG A 27 5.55 -10.81 -0.83
N GLN A 28 5.59 -11.02 -2.14
CA GLN A 28 4.51 -10.64 -3.06
C GLN A 28 3.13 -11.14 -2.61
N SER A 29 3.04 -12.37 -2.08
CA SER A 29 1.78 -12.93 -1.57
C SER A 29 1.22 -12.13 -0.38
N SER A 30 2.09 -11.68 0.53
CA SER A 30 1.68 -10.83 1.65
C SER A 30 1.17 -9.46 1.17
N VAL A 31 1.77 -8.90 0.12
CA VAL A 31 1.29 -7.66 -0.50
C VAL A 31 -0.08 -7.88 -1.15
N SER A 32 -0.30 -9.02 -1.81
CA SER A 32 -1.61 -9.38 -2.38
C SER A 32 -2.69 -9.54 -1.32
N ASP A 33 -2.38 -10.19 -0.19
CA ASP A 33 -3.31 -10.31 0.94
C ASP A 33 -3.63 -8.95 1.57
N MET A 34 -2.65 -8.04 1.63
CA MET A 34 -2.86 -6.67 2.11
C MET A 34 -3.69 -5.83 1.12
N GLU A 35 -3.44 -5.96 -0.19
CA GLU A 35 -4.18 -5.25 -1.23
C GLU A 35 -5.66 -5.66 -1.27
N THR A 36 -5.93 -6.96 -1.10
CA THR A 36 -7.29 -7.50 -1.05
C THR A 36 -7.94 -7.35 0.33
N GLY A 37 -7.22 -6.82 1.31
CA GLY A 37 -7.71 -6.62 2.68
C GLY A 37 -7.90 -7.91 3.48
N ARG A 38 -7.35 -9.04 3.03
CA ARG A 38 -7.46 -10.35 3.69
C ARG A 38 -6.64 -10.42 4.98
N ALA A 39 -5.40 -9.91 4.95
CA ALA A 39 -4.47 -9.99 6.09
C ALA A 39 -3.50 -8.79 6.12
N GLY A 40 -2.82 -8.60 7.25
CA GLY A 40 -1.78 -7.57 7.38
C GLY A 40 -2.27 -6.12 7.44
N ILE A 41 -3.59 -5.88 7.38
CA ILE A 41 -4.18 -4.53 7.41
C ILE A 41 -4.57 -4.06 8.82
N ARG A 42 -4.88 -4.97 9.74
CA ARG A 42 -5.42 -4.61 11.06
C ARG A 42 -4.35 -4.14 12.03
N ASN A 43 -3.19 -4.80 12.02
CA ASN A 43 -2.03 -4.48 12.85
C ASN A 43 -0.75 -4.61 12.03
N PRO A 44 -0.56 -3.76 11.00
CA PRO A 44 0.69 -3.73 10.23
C PRO A 44 1.83 -3.29 11.15
N SER A 45 3.04 -3.80 10.90
CA SER A 45 4.22 -3.30 11.60
C SER A 45 4.54 -1.86 11.15
N ALA A 46 5.16 -1.07 12.02
CA ALA A 46 5.59 0.29 11.69
C ALA A 46 6.49 0.32 10.43
N ARG A 47 7.34 -0.69 10.24
CA ARG A 47 8.18 -0.84 9.05
C ARG A 47 7.36 -0.90 7.75
N VAL A 48 6.26 -1.65 7.75
CA VAL A 48 5.37 -1.77 6.59
C VAL A 48 4.68 -0.44 6.30
N VAL A 49 4.13 0.19 7.34
CA VAL A 49 3.42 1.47 7.19
C VAL A 49 4.36 2.56 6.67
N LEU A 50 5.51 2.75 7.31
CA LEU A 50 6.50 3.76 6.90
C LEU A 50 7.07 3.46 5.51
N GLY A 51 7.35 2.20 5.19
CA GLY A 51 7.82 1.80 3.86
C GLY A 51 6.80 2.07 2.76
N LEU A 52 5.52 1.80 3.00
CA LEU A 52 4.45 2.13 2.06
C LEU A 52 4.28 3.64 1.90
N ILE A 53 4.39 4.42 2.98
CA ILE A 53 4.31 5.89 2.92
C ILE A 53 5.47 6.45 2.08
N ASP A 54 6.71 6.02 2.35
CA ASP A 54 7.88 6.47 1.61
C ASP A 54 7.80 6.11 0.13
N LEU A 55 7.40 4.87 -0.17
CA LEU A 55 7.21 4.42 -1.54
C LEU A 55 6.09 5.22 -2.25
N ALA A 56 4.96 5.44 -1.59
CA ALA A 56 3.86 6.22 -2.14
C ALA A 56 4.30 7.67 -2.44
N ASN A 57 5.04 8.30 -1.54
CA ASN A 57 5.58 9.65 -1.74
C ASN A 57 6.54 9.72 -2.94
N LYS A 58 7.43 8.74 -3.10
CA LYS A 58 8.36 8.65 -4.25
C LYS A 58 7.64 8.56 -5.60
N HIS A 59 6.44 7.98 -5.62
CA HIS A 59 5.65 7.79 -6.83
C HIS A 59 4.48 8.79 -6.97
N GLY A 60 4.36 9.76 -6.06
CA GLY A 60 3.26 10.74 -6.07
C GLY A 60 1.88 10.11 -5.85
N VAL A 61 1.82 8.98 -5.14
CA VAL A 61 0.59 8.23 -4.86
C VAL A 61 0.01 8.65 -3.51
N PRO A 62 -1.28 8.98 -3.40
CA PRO A 62 -1.92 9.27 -2.12
C PRO A 62 -2.05 8.02 -1.26
N VAL A 63 -1.93 8.17 0.07
CA VAL A 63 -1.98 7.07 1.05
C VAL A 63 -3.36 6.85 1.68
N ASP A 64 -4.29 7.77 1.41
CA ASP A 64 -5.68 7.69 1.83
C ASP A 64 -6.57 8.19 0.68
N PRO A 65 -7.75 7.61 0.48
CA PRO A 65 -8.70 8.13 -0.49
C PRO A 65 -9.11 9.56 -0.10
N PRO A 66 -9.41 10.43 -1.07
CA PRO A 66 -9.98 11.75 -0.77
C PRO A 66 -11.23 11.54 0.08
N ALA A 67 -11.40 12.38 1.11
CA ALA A 67 -12.61 12.35 1.92
C ALA A 67 -13.82 12.41 0.98
N LYS A 68 -14.75 11.44 1.08
CA LYS A 68 -16.01 11.50 0.33
C LYS A 68 -16.64 12.85 0.65
N GLN A 69 -16.66 13.76 -0.32
CA GLN A 69 -17.48 14.96 -0.19
C GLN A 69 -18.93 14.49 -0.05
N PRO A 70 -19.69 15.02 0.92
CA PRO A 70 -21.11 14.73 1.00
C PRO A 70 -21.76 15.14 -0.34
N ALA A 71 -22.57 14.23 -0.87
CA ALA A 71 -23.31 14.42 -2.11
C ALA A 71 -24.31 15.58 -2.03
#